data_AF-A0A359ILU4-F1
#
_entry.id   AF-A0A359ILU4-F1
#
_cell.length_a   1.000
_cell.length_b   1.000
_cell.length_c   1.000
_cell.angle_alpha   90.00
_cell.angle_beta   90.00
_cell.angle_gamma   90.00
#
_symmetry.space_group_name_H-M   'P 1'
#
loop_
_entity.id
_entity.type
_entity.pdbx_description
1 polymer ?
#
loop_
_entity_poly.entity_id
_entity_poly.type
_entity_poly.pdbx_seq_one_letter_code
_entity_poly.pdbx_strand_id
1 'polypeptide(L)'
;MINTTNNILKKERNNMEYIRNIETGKIELHFNKADYQALPDSTKKLIKSNFLFSRYSGAWVSRCKEPNLYHAIQVAKQLGFTEEKRIGERLSFAGQQERKADRVESRAERYEEYADNAENRAKIMQAEFNECRKDLSWLTQPNINSAGGRAFTNRRNKILTRYEKGFDEYRKSEYFRERAETARDTASNSQLTNKVYLNNRIKECQKSMNQLNKNIVSYEEILTGIEKGESSKYTIEQVNGWINETLDRLEVEIDKQAYYQNYMDELGGITYSKDNIKPGYIVQIRGRHCQIIKANIKTVDIKSISTGMVLRYDYAEIQSIIKAEEIKPKQETEQHPYNVGEILVACRPADNSIYKAYQIIKTTDKTIQIQQIEVVEGKPIPGQFKANSKPERKKPIVRSYTNQWAVYDSNDWQLTKYIANEVEKRCC
;
A
#
# COMPACT_ATOMS: atom_id res chain seq x y z
N MET A 1 -37.81 22.13 49.09
CA MET A 1 -37.02 20.88 49.16
C MET A 1 -36.87 20.15 47.81
N ILE A 2 -37.08 20.81 46.66
CA ILE A 2 -36.98 20.16 45.33
C ILE A 2 -35.63 20.48 44.62
N ASN A 3 -34.91 21.51 45.08
CA ASN A 3 -33.61 21.89 44.51
C ASN A 3 -32.40 21.14 45.08
N THR A 4 -32.57 20.41 46.18
CA THR A 4 -31.46 19.67 46.80
C THR A 4 -31.29 18.29 46.14
N THR A 5 -32.38 17.62 45.78
CA THR A 5 -32.39 16.28 45.16
C THR A 5 -31.87 16.29 43.72
N ASN A 6 -32.16 17.34 42.94
CA ASN A 6 -31.59 17.50 41.59
C ASN A 6 -30.08 17.82 41.59
N ASN A 7 -29.58 18.44 42.67
CA ASN A 7 -28.14 18.65 42.85
C ASN A 7 -27.44 17.38 43.36
N ILE A 8 -28.10 16.56 44.18
CA ILE A 8 -27.57 15.27 44.64
C ILE A 8 -27.46 14.28 43.46
N LEU A 9 -28.45 14.23 42.56
CA LEU A 9 -28.42 13.40 41.33
C LEU A 9 -27.46 13.89 40.23
N LYS A 10 -27.01 15.15 40.30
CA LYS A 10 -25.93 15.68 39.46
C LYS A 10 -24.55 15.42 40.07
N LYS A 11 -24.47 15.33 41.41
CA LYS A 11 -23.23 15.12 42.18
C LYS A 11 -22.84 13.64 42.29
N GLU A 12 -23.77 12.71 42.07
CA GLU A 12 -23.47 11.27 41.95
C GLU A 12 -23.13 10.81 40.51
N ARG A 13 -23.32 11.67 39.50
CA ARG A 13 -22.70 11.49 38.17
C ARG A 13 -21.25 11.99 38.16
N ASN A 14 -20.53 11.71 39.25
CA ASN A 14 -19.09 11.88 39.35
C ASN A 14 -18.43 11.00 38.29
N ASN A 15 -17.66 11.64 37.40
CA ASN A 15 -16.67 11.09 36.47
C ASN A 15 -16.85 9.61 36.11
N MET A 16 -17.68 9.33 35.09
CA MET A 16 -17.60 8.02 34.46
C MET A 16 -16.25 7.92 33.74
N GLU A 17 -15.49 6.88 34.04
CA GLU A 17 -14.22 6.60 33.38
C GLU A 17 -14.46 5.76 32.14
N TYR A 18 -13.85 6.14 31.00
CA TYR A 18 -13.73 5.21 29.88
C TYR A 18 -12.41 4.46 29.98
N ILE A 19 -12.43 3.17 29.62
CA ILE A 19 -11.23 2.34 29.65
C ILE A 19 -10.53 2.44 28.30
N ARG A 20 -9.27 2.87 28.28
CA ARG A 20 -8.36 2.72 27.14
C ARG A 20 -7.56 1.44 27.34
N ASN A 21 -7.96 0.41 26.61
CA ASN A 21 -7.28 -0.88 26.62
C ASN A 21 -6.03 -0.78 25.73
N ILE A 22 -4.85 -0.75 26.35
CA ILE A 22 -3.57 -0.55 25.65
C ILE A 22 -3.23 -1.77 24.79
N GLU A 23 -3.55 -2.98 25.25
CA GLU A 23 -3.30 -4.23 24.50
C GLU A 23 -4.03 -4.25 23.15
N THR A 24 -5.28 -3.78 23.13
CA THR A 24 -6.11 -3.79 21.91
C THR A 24 -6.07 -2.47 21.15
N GLY A 25 -5.58 -1.41 21.78
CA GLY A 25 -5.59 -0.04 21.25
C GLY A 25 -7.00 0.53 21.08
N LYS A 26 -7.96 0.06 21.89
CA LYS A 26 -9.38 0.40 21.79
C LYS A 26 -9.92 1.03 23.07
N ILE A 27 -10.99 1.80 22.90
CA ILE A 27 -11.77 2.35 24.01
C ILE A 27 -12.95 1.43 24.33
N GLU A 28 -13.20 1.23 25.62
CA GLU A 28 -14.33 0.47 26.16
C GLU A 28 -15.19 1.36 27.06
N LEU A 29 -16.50 1.31 26.82
CA LEU A 29 -17.51 1.96 27.65
C LEU A 29 -18.31 0.88 28.39
N HIS A 30 -18.27 0.95 29.71
CA HIS A 30 -18.96 0.03 30.60
C HIS A 30 -20.26 0.68 31.07
N PHE A 31 -21.37 -0.03 30.90
CA PHE A 31 -22.69 0.41 31.33
C PHE A 31 -23.35 -0.70 32.13
N ASN A 32 -24.10 -0.34 33.18
CA ASN A 32 -25.07 -1.29 33.72
C ASN A 32 -26.21 -1.48 32.71
N LYS A 33 -26.82 -2.68 32.69
CA LYS A 33 -27.87 -3.01 31.73
C LYS A 33 -29.07 -2.06 31.85
N ALA A 34 -29.45 -1.71 33.08
CA ALA A 34 -30.54 -0.76 33.35
C ALA A 34 -30.22 0.63 32.79
N ASP A 35 -29.00 1.13 33.02
CA ASP A 35 -28.56 2.44 32.57
C ASP A 35 -28.56 2.56 31.05
N TYR A 36 -28.03 1.53 30.36
CA TYR A 36 -28.06 1.51 28.89
C TYR A 36 -29.49 1.49 28.35
N GLN A 37 -30.41 0.75 28.99
CA GLN A 37 -31.80 0.69 28.55
C GLN A 37 -32.55 2.00 28.79
N ALA A 38 -32.20 2.75 29.82
CA ALA A 38 -32.75 4.07 30.11
C ALA A 38 -32.27 5.16 29.13
N LEU A 39 -31.21 4.92 28.33
CA LEU A 39 -30.73 5.89 27.35
C LEU A 39 -31.76 6.18 26.24
N PRO A 40 -31.86 7.45 25.77
CA PRO A 40 -32.65 7.80 24.60
C PRO A 40 -32.20 7.03 23.34
N ASP A 41 -33.13 6.78 22.42
CA ASP A 41 -32.83 6.04 21.18
C ASP A 41 -31.81 6.73 20.28
N SER A 42 -31.78 8.07 20.26
CA SER A 42 -30.76 8.85 19.55
C SER A 42 -29.35 8.56 20.09
N THR A 43 -29.20 8.53 21.41
CA THR A 43 -27.95 8.21 22.11
C THR A 43 -27.54 6.75 21.85
N LYS A 44 -28.49 5.81 21.89
CA LYS A 44 -28.22 4.40 21.56
C LYS A 44 -27.76 4.23 20.11
N LYS A 45 -28.33 4.97 19.16
CA LYS A 45 -27.88 4.99 17.75
C LYS A 45 -26.45 5.53 17.62
N LEU A 46 -26.14 6.62 18.31
CA LEU A 46 -24.80 7.20 18.34
C LEU A 46 -23.77 6.20 18.86
N ILE A 47 -24.06 5.51 19.97
CA ILE A 47 -23.20 4.45 20.51
C ILE A 47 -23.02 3.33 19.49
N LYS A 48 -24.10 2.79 18.91
CA LYS A 48 -24.02 1.68 17.93
C LYS A 48 -23.23 2.03 16.66
N SER A 49 -23.22 3.31 16.27
CA SER A 49 -22.46 3.79 15.11
C SER A 49 -20.94 3.85 15.36
N ASN A 50 -20.50 4.08 16.60
CA ASN A 50 -19.08 4.23 16.95
C ASN A 50 -18.50 3.04 17.73
N PHE A 51 -19.35 2.26 18.38
CA PHE A 51 -19.01 1.15 19.26
C PHE A 51 -19.77 -0.12 18.88
N LEU A 52 -19.17 -1.26 19.18
CA LEU A 52 -19.75 -2.60 19.06
C LEU A 52 -19.79 -3.23 20.44
N PHE A 53 -20.94 -3.76 20.85
CA PHE A 53 -21.03 -4.51 22.10
C PHE A 53 -20.26 -5.83 21.97
N SER A 54 -19.28 -6.02 22.84
CA SER A 54 -18.49 -7.24 22.94
C SER A 54 -19.01 -8.07 24.11
N ARG A 55 -19.47 -9.29 23.81
CA ARG A 55 -19.90 -10.24 24.86
C ARG A 55 -18.73 -10.68 25.75
N TYR A 56 -17.52 -10.73 25.18
CA TYR A 56 -16.32 -11.17 25.89
C TYR A 56 -15.89 -10.18 26.98
N SER A 57 -15.90 -8.87 26.67
CA SER A 57 -15.54 -7.83 27.65
C SER A 57 -16.73 -7.28 28.43
N GLY A 58 -17.96 -7.69 28.09
CA GLY A 58 -19.17 -7.15 28.70
C GLY A 58 -19.40 -5.66 28.43
N ALA A 59 -18.71 -5.09 27.43
CA ALA A 59 -18.61 -3.64 27.24
C ALA A 59 -18.86 -3.21 25.78
N TRP A 60 -19.14 -1.91 25.59
CA TRP A 60 -19.18 -1.30 24.28
C TRP A 60 -17.77 -0.92 23.84
N VAL A 61 -17.23 -1.63 22.86
CA VAL A 61 -15.85 -1.48 22.38
C VAL A 61 -15.84 -0.66 21.10
N SER A 62 -14.95 0.33 21.03
CA SER A 62 -14.81 1.20 19.85
C SER A 62 -14.57 0.41 18.56
N ARG A 63 -15.18 0.89 17.47
CA ARG A 63 -15.00 0.31 16.13
C ARG A 63 -13.62 0.66 15.58
N CYS A 64 -13.17 1.89 15.80
CA CYS A 64 -11.82 2.33 15.48
C CYS A 64 -10.80 1.77 16.48
N LYS A 65 -9.52 1.94 16.15
CA LYS A 65 -8.37 1.64 16.99
C LYS A 65 -7.40 2.81 16.91
N GLU A 66 -6.49 2.89 17.87
CA GLU A 66 -5.37 3.82 17.85
C GLU A 66 -4.62 3.78 16.51
N PRO A 67 -4.24 4.94 15.92
CA PRO A 67 -4.34 6.32 16.45
C PRO A 67 -5.69 7.02 16.22
N ASN A 68 -6.66 6.38 15.58
CA ASN A 68 -7.89 7.02 15.09
C ASN A 68 -9.03 7.03 16.13
N LEU A 69 -8.72 7.35 17.39
CA LEU A 69 -9.69 7.29 18.49
C LEU A 69 -10.48 8.58 18.71
N TYR A 70 -10.15 9.67 18.02
CA TYR A 70 -10.73 11.00 18.25
C TYR A 70 -12.26 11.00 18.35
N HIS A 71 -12.96 10.45 17.35
CA HIS A 71 -14.42 10.42 17.35
C HIS A 71 -15.01 9.56 18.48
N ALA A 72 -14.39 8.43 18.79
CA ALA A 72 -14.82 7.58 19.90
C ALA A 72 -14.68 8.31 21.25
N ILE A 73 -13.58 9.05 21.45
CA ILE A 73 -13.36 9.89 22.63
C ILE A 73 -14.42 11.00 22.71
N GLN A 74 -14.73 11.68 21.60
CA GLN A 74 -15.76 12.72 21.59
C GLN A 74 -17.14 12.18 21.96
N VAL A 75 -17.52 11.01 21.42
CA VAL A 75 -18.78 10.35 21.78
C VAL A 75 -18.78 9.93 23.25
N ALA A 76 -17.67 9.39 23.77
CA ALA A 76 -17.54 9.05 25.18
C ALA A 76 -17.74 10.30 26.08
N LYS A 77 -17.10 11.42 25.73
CA LYS A 77 -17.26 12.70 26.44
C LYS A 77 -18.70 13.22 26.40
N GLN A 78 -19.38 13.13 25.26
CA GLN A 78 -20.81 13.50 25.14
C GLN A 78 -21.72 12.65 26.05
N LEU A 79 -21.32 11.41 26.34
CA LEU A 79 -22.03 10.50 27.22
C LEU A 79 -21.68 10.70 28.71
N GLY A 80 -20.78 11.64 29.02
CA GLY A 80 -20.34 11.94 30.38
C GLY A 80 -19.11 11.14 30.84
N PHE A 81 -18.43 10.42 29.93
CA PHE A 81 -17.15 9.79 30.23
C PHE A 81 -16.01 10.79 30.06
N THR A 82 -15.56 11.37 31.16
CA THR A 82 -14.59 12.49 31.18
C THR A 82 -13.18 12.06 31.54
N GLU A 83 -13.03 10.99 32.31
CA GLU A 83 -11.73 10.46 32.76
C GLU A 83 -11.30 9.25 31.93
N GLU A 84 -10.00 9.16 31.65
CA GLU A 84 -9.38 8.06 30.92
C GLU A 84 -8.67 7.13 31.90
N LYS A 85 -9.10 5.86 31.95
CA LYS A 85 -8.38 4.81 32.67
C LYS A 85 -7.65 3.92 31.69
N ARG A 86 -6.32 3.90 31.78
CA ARG A 86 -5.47 3.03 30.96
C ARG A 86 -5.32 1.66 31.62
N ILE A 87 -5.62 0.58 30.88
CA ILE A 87 -5.55 -0.80 31.37
C ILE A 87 -4.78 -1.67 30.37
N GLY A 88 -4.00 -2.61 30.91
CA GLY A 88 -3.21 -3.58 30.15
C GLY A 88 -1.86 -3.01 29.71
N GLU A 89 -1.05 -3.88 29.11
CA GLU A 89 0.27 -3.54 28.59
C GLU A 89 0.25 -3.43 27.08
N ARG A 90 1.15 -2.64 26.50
CA ARG A 90 1.26 -2.57 25.04
C ARG A 90 1.87 -3.87 24.53
N LEU A 91 1.09 -4.60 23.73
CA LEU A 91 1.63 -5.75 23.02
C LEU A 91 2.56 -5.28 21.90
N SER A 92 3.74 -5.91 21.80
CA SER A 92 4.67 -5.68 20.69
C SER A 92 4.00 -5.93 19.34
N PHE A 93 4.51 -5.34 18.28
CA PHE A 93 3.99 -5.49 16.94
C PHE A 93 4.03 -6.96 16.48
N ALA A 94 5.06 -7.69 16.91
CA ALA A 94 5.19 -9.14 16.73
C ALA A 94 4.04 -9.88 17.41
N GLY A 95 3.83 -9.65 18.71
CA GLY A 95 2.73 -10.28 19.46
C GLY A 95 1.35 -9.89 18.90
N GLN A 96 1.20 -8.67 18.37
CA GLN A 96 -0.03 -8.26 17.67
C GLN A 96 -0.24 -9.02 16.36
N GLN A 97 0.82 -9.43 15.65
CA GLN A 97 0.69 -10.29 14.47
C GLN A 97 0.37 -11.72 14.88
N GLU A 98 1.01 -12.27 15.91
CA GLU A 98 0.71 -13.60 16.46
C GLU A 98 -0.76 -13.70 16.89
N ARG A 99 -1.26 -12.77 17.71
CA ARG A 99 -2.70 -12.75 18.08
C ARG A 99 -3.65 -12.60 16.88
N LYS A 100 -3.19 -12.07 15.74
CA LYS A 100 -4.01 -12.08 14.50
C LYS A 100 -3.94 -13.44 13.83
N ALA A 101 -2.75 -14.03 13.72
CA ALA A 101 -2.54 -15.37 13.20
C ALA A 101 -3.38 -16.39 13.98
N ASP A 102 -3.28 -16.42 15.31
CA ASP A 102 -4.05 -17.30 16.19
C ASP A 102 -5.56 -17.16 15.95
N ARG A 103 -6.07 -15.93 15.87
CA ARG A 103 -7.50 -15.68 15.62
C ARG A 103 -7.95 -16.19 14.26
N VAL A 104 -7.08 -16.13 13.26
CA VAL A 104 -7.35 -16.61 11.92
C VAL A 104 -7.25 -18.15 11.87
N GLU A 105 -6.28 -18.73 12.57
CA GLU A 105 -6.10 -20.18 12.72
C GLU A 105 -7.29 -20.81 13.46
N SER A 106 -7.66 -20.31 14.64
CA SER A 106 -8.87 -20.78 15.34
C SER A 106 -10.15 -20.58 14.53
N ARG A 107 -10.16 -19.65 13.57
CA ARG A 107 -11.27 -19.51 12.63
C ARG A 107 -11.22 -20.58 11.55
N ALA A 108 -10.04 -20.95 11.05
CA ALA A 108 -9.85 -22.06 10.12
C ALA A 108 -10.30 -23.37 10.76
N GLU A 109 -9.84 -23.68 11.98
CA GLU A 109 -10.23 -24.88 12.74
C GLU A 109 -11.75 -25.00 12.88
N ARG A 110 -12.45 -23.91 13.24
CA ARG A 110 -13.92 -23.93 13.30
C ARG A 110 -14.58 -24.20 11.96
N TYR A 111 -14.01 -23.72 10.86
CA TYR A 111 -14.55 -24.02 9.53
C TYR A 111 -14.31 -25.48 9.14
N GLU A 112 -13.18 -26.07 9.52
CA GLU A 112 -12.95 -27.50 9.33
C GLU A 112 -13.94 -28.34 10.14
N GLU A 113 -14.16 -27.99 11.41
CA GLU A 113 -15.17 -28.64 12.23
C GLU A 113 -16.56 -28.55 11.59
N TYR A 114 -16.93 -27.39 11.04
CA TYR A 114 -18.20 -27.24 10.31
C TYR A 114 -18.24 -28.06 9.01
N ALA A 115 -17.11 -28.17 8.31
CA ALA A 115 -17.00 -28.98 7.11
C ALA A 115 -17.19 -30.47 7.42
N ASP A 116 -16.51 -30.98 8.44
CA ASP A 116 -16.59 -32.37 8.88
C ASP A 116 -17.99 -32.71 9.40
N ASN A 117 -18.58 -31.80 10.18
CA ASN A 117 -19.97 -31.95 10.65
C ASN A 117 -20.99 -31.93 9.49
N ALA A 118 -20.76 -31.15 8.44
CA ALA A 118 -21.59 -31.16 7.24
C ALA A 118 -21.40 -32.48 6.45
N GLU A 119 -20.17 -32.94 6.30
CA GLU A 119 -19.86 -34.21 5.62
C GLU A 119 -20.48 -35.41 6.35
N ASN A 120 -20.37 -35.45 7.68
CA ASN A 120 -20.97 -36.50 8.50
C ASN A 120 -22.50 -36.50 8.39
N ARG A 121 -23.13 -35.32 8.38
CA ARG A 121 -24.58 -35.20 8.13
C ARG A 121 -24.96 -35.70 6.73
N ALA A 122 -24.18 -35.37 5.71
CA ALA A 122 -24.39 -35.85 4.35
C ALA A 122 -24.32 -37.38 4.27
N LYS A 123 -23.28 -37.99 4.87
CA LYS A 123 -23.10 -39.45 4.96
C LYS A 123 -24.32 -40.11 5.61
N ILE A 124 -24.78 -39.58 6.74
CA ILE A 124 -25.97 -40.09 7.45
C ILE A 124 -27.23 -39.98 6.57
N MET A 125 -27.43 -38.84 5.88
CA MET A 125 -28.60 -38.63 5.01
C MET A 125 -28.63 -39.58 3.81
N GLN A 126 -27.46 -39.94 3.27
CA GLN A 126 -27.37 -40.84 2.11
C GLN A 126 -27.33 -42.32 2.50
N ALA A 127 -27.06 -42.67 3.77
CA ALA A 127 -26.91 -44.05 4.23
C ALA A 127 -28.13 -44.92 3.91
N GLU A 128 -29.35 -44.44 4.21
CA GLU A 128 -30.59 -45.20 3.96
C GLU A 128 -30.77 -45.51 2.46
N PHE A 129 -30.52 -44.54 1.58
CA PHE A 129 -30.56 -44.75 0.13
C PHE A 129 -29.46 -45.71 -0.33
N ASN A 130 -28.25 -45.58 0.19
CA ASN A 130 -27.11 -46.44 -0.15
C ASN A 130 -27.31 -47.91 0.24
N GLU A 131 -28.07 -48.18 1.29
CA GLU A 131 -28.50 -49.53 1.64
C GLU A 131 -29.63 -50.00 0.74
N CYS A 132 -30.69 -49.19 0.56
CA CYS A 132 -31.85 -49.58 -0.26
C CYS A 132 -31.50 -49.83 -1.73
N ARG A 133 -30.56 -49.07 -2.32
CA ARG A 133 -30.16 -49.22 -3.73
C ARG A 133 -29.42 -50.54 -4.04
N LYS A 134 -28.99 -51.29 -3.01
CA LYS A 134 -28.38 -52.61 -3.20
C LYS A 134 -29.41 -53.63 -3.71
N ASP A 135 -30.69 -53.40 -3.45
CA ASP A 135 -31.80 -54.15 -4.01
C ASP A 135 -32.35 -53.42 -5.25
N LEU A 136 -32.11 -53.99 -6.44
CA LEU A 136 -32.57 -53.42 -7.70
C LEU A 136 -34.11 -53.39 -7.79
N SER A 137 -34.80 -54.32 -7.11
CA SER A 137 -36.26 -54.38 -7.11
C SER A 137 -36.86 -53.17 -6.39
N TRP A 138 -36.20 -52.68 -5.32
CA TRP A 138 -36.62 -51.46 -4.62
C TRP A 138 -36.55 -50.22 -5.52
N LEU A 139 -35.54 -50.14 -6.39
CA LEU A 139 -35.33 -49.01 -7.29
C LEU A 139 -36.32 -49.02 -8.47
N THR A 140 -36.58 -50.21 -9.02
CA THR A 140 -37.28 -50.40 -10.29
C THR A 140 -38.77 -50.74 -10.15
N GLN A 141 -39.25 -51.03 -8.95
CA GLN A 141 -40.67 -51.35 -8.72
C GLN A 141 -41.59 -50.23 -9.26
N PRO A 142 -42.59 -50.57 -10.09
CA PRO A 142 -43.53 -49.60 -10.61
C PRO A 142 -44.45 -49.07 -9.51
N ASN A 143 -44.97 -47.86 -9.67
CA ASN A 143 -45.92 -47.29 -8.73
C ASN A 143 -47.27 -48.02 -8.83
N ILE A 144 -47.54 -48.92 -7.88
CA ILE A 144 -48.80 -49.65 -7.82
C ILE A 144 -49.86 -48.78 -7.15
N ASN A 145 -51.00 -48.58 -7.79
CA ASN A 145 -52.13 -47.81 -7.24
C ASN A 145 -52.95 -48.64 -6.22
N SER A 146 -52.29 -49.06 -5.15
CA SER A 146 -52.87 -49.75 -3.99
C SER A 146 -52.45 -49.04 -2.70
N ALA A 147 -53.09 -49.37 -1.57
CA ALA A 147 -52.70 -48.78 -0.28
C ALA A 147 -51.21 -49.05 0.06
N GLY A 148 -50.74 -50.29 -0.15
CA GLY A 148 -49.34 -50.67 0.03
C GLY A 148 -48.39 -50.02 -0.98
N GLY A 149 -48.79 -49.95 -2.26
CA GLY A 149 -47.98 -49.32 -3.31
C GLY A 149 -47.79 -47.81 -3.12
N ARG A 150 -48.85 -47.10 -2.66
CA ARG A 150 -48.75 -45.68 -2.29
C ARG A 150 -47.85 -45.45 -1.07
N ALA A 151 -47.95 -46.31 -0.04
CA ALA A 151 -47.08 -46.23 1.12
C ALA A 151 -45.60 -46.45 0.77
N PHE A 152 -45.31 -47.44 -0.09
CA PHE A 152 -43.97 -47.70 -0.62
C PHE A 152 -43.43 -46.52 -1.42
N THR A 153 -44.22 -45.99 -2.36
CA THR A 153 -43.85 -44.82 -3.19
C THR A 153 -43.53 -43.61 -2.31
N ASN A 154 -44.36 -43.33 -1.30
CA ASN A 154 -44.13 -42.23 -0.35
C ASN A 154 -42.84 -42.42 0.46
N ARG A 155 -42.54 -43.66 0.89
CA ARG A 155 -41.27 -43.97 1.59
C ARG A 155 -40.07 -43.77 0.66
N ARG A 156 -40.14 -44.30 -0.58
CA ARG A 156 -39.08 -44.14 -1.59
C ARG A 156 -38.80 -42.67 -1.86
N ASN A 157 -39.83 -41.86 -2.08
CA ASN A 157 -39.67 -40.42 -2.32
C ASN A 157 -39.04 -39.70 -1.12
N LYS A 158 -39.43 -40.03 0.12
CA LYS A 158 -38.78 -39.47 1.33
C LYS A 158 -37.29 -39.80 1.39
N ILE A 159 -36.91 -41.04 1.04
CA ILE A 159 -35.52 -41.48 1.01
C ILE A 159 -34.74 -40.75 -0.09
N LEU A 160 -35.31 -40.60 -1.28
CA LEU A 160 -34.72 -39.84 -2.39
C LEU A 160 -34.53 -38.36 -2.04
N THR A 161 -35.54 -37.71 -1.47
CA THR A 161 -35.43 -36.31 -1.02
C THR A 161 -34.37 -36.14 0.07
N ARG A 162 -34.21 -37.10 0.99
CA ARG A 162 -33.12 -37.08 1.99
C ARG A 162 -31.76 -37.24 1.33
N TYR A 163 -31.65 -38.15 0.36
CA TYR A 163 -30.43 -38.38 -0.41
C TYR A 163 -30.00 -37.12 -1.18
N GLU A 164 -30.95 -36.44 -1.84
CA GLU A 164 -30.74 -35.16 -2.51
C GLU A 164 -30.23 -34.07 -1.56
N LYS A 165 -30.86 -33.94 -0.39
CA LYS A 165 -30.40 -33.01 0.68
C LYS A 165 -28.99 -33.35 1.18
N GLY A 166 -28.58 -34.60 1.12
CA GLY A 166 -27.21 -35.02 1.40
C GLY A 166 -26.19 -34.33 0.47
N PHE A 167 -26.51 -34.13 -0.81
CA PHE A 167 -25.64 -33.38 -1.71
C PHE A 167 -25.53 -31.90 -1.35
N ASP A 168 -26.60 -31.29 -0.84
CA ASP A 168 -26.55 -29.91 -0.34
C ASP A 168 -25.63 -29.80 0.89
N GLU A 169 -25.64 -30.78 1.77
CA GLU A 169 -24.70 -30.83 2.91
C GLU A 169 -23.25 -31.05 2.45
N TYR A 170 -23.00 -31.88 1.43
CA TYR A 170 -21.67 -31.97 0.81
C TYR A 170 -21.21 -30.62 0.22
N ARG A 171 -22.07 -29.90 -0.49
CA ARG A 171 -21.74 -28.55 -0.99
C ARG A 171 -21.41 -27.57 0.14
N LYS A 172 -22.11 -27.65 1.27
CA LYS A 172 -21.77 -26.86 2.46
C LYS A 172 -20.42 -27.24 3.04
N SER A 173 -20.08 -28.53 3.06
CA SER A 173 -18.77 -29.00 3.50
C SER A 173 -17.65 -28.40 2.66
N GLU A 174 -17.77 -28.49 1.33
CA GLU A 174 -16.80 -27.90 0.39
C GLU A 174 -16.66 -26.38 0.56
N TYR A 175 -17.78 -25.67 0.73
CA TYR A 175 -17.75 -24.23 1.04
C TYR A 175 -16.97 -23.92 2.32
N PHE A 176 -17.15 -24.71 3.39
CA PHE A 176 -16.41 -24.49 4.63
C PHE A 176 -14.93 -24.86 4.50
N ARG A 177 -14.59 -25.89 3.71
CA ARG A 177 -13.19 -26.24 3.40
C ARG A 177 -12.46 -25.10 2.69
N GLU A 178 -13.06 -24.54 1.63
CA GLU A 178 -12.51 -23.39 0.90
C GLU A 178 -12.29 -22.19 1.83
N ARG A 179 -13.22 -21.95 2.76
CA ARG A 179 -13.10 -20.88 3.77
C ARG A 179 -12.00 -21.14 4.79
N ALA A 180 -11.77 -22.40 5.18
CA ALA A 180 -10.67 -22.78 6.06
C ALA A 180 -9.32 -22.57 5.37
N GLU A 181 -9.20 -23.00 4.11
CA GLU A 181 -8.00 -22.80 3.28
C GLU A 181 -7.66 -21.31 3.13
N THR A 182 -8.64 -20.49 2.73
CA THR A 182 -8.47 -19.03 2.63
C THR A 182 -8.00 -18.40 3.95
N ALA A 183 -8.52 -18.90 5.09
CA ALA A 183 -8.10 -18.43 6.40
C ALA A 183 -6.64 -18.83 6.69
N ARG A 184 -6.23 -20.07 6.41
CA ARG A 184 -4.84 -20.52 6.54
C ARG A 184 -3.88 -19.71 5.68
N ASP A 185 -4.23 -19.46 4.43
CA ASP A 185 -3.42 -18.64 3.53
C ASP A 185 -3.19 -17.24 4.12
N THR A 186 -4.21 -16.68 4.76
CA THR A 186 -4.09 -15.40 5.45
C THR A 186 -3.17 -15.49 6.68
N ALA A 187 -3.23 -16.58 7.45
CA ALA A 187 -2.40 -16.80 8.63
C ALA A 187 -0.92 -17.03 8.27
N SER A 188 -0.64 -17.62 7.10
CA SER A 188 0.71 -17.95 6.65
C SER A 188 1.65 -16.75 6.51
N ASN A 189 1.11 -15.52 6.46
CA ASN A 189 1.87 -14.28 6.31
C ASN A 189 2.91 -14.33 5.17
N SER A 190 2.59 -15.00 4.06
CA SER A 190 3.48 -15.23 2.91
C SER A 190 4.16 -13.96 2.38
N GLN A 191 3.54 -12.79 2.56
CA GLN A 191 4.09 -11.47 2.21
C GLN A 191 5.41 -11.15 2.92
N LEU A 192 5.66 -11.69 4.11
CA LEU A 192 6.90 -11.49 4.87
C LEU A 192 8.12 -12.14 4.21
N THR A 193 7.93 -13.06 3.27
CA THR A 193 9.02 -13.63 2.46
C THR A 193 9.46 -12.71 1.31
N ASN A 194 8.68 -11.67 1.02
CA ASN A 194 8.94 -10.78 -0.10
C ASN A 194 9.77 -9.57 0.32
N LYS A 195 11.04 -9.53 -0.10
CA LYS A 195 11.98 -8.43 0.15
C LYS A 195 11.46 -7.05 -0.27
N VAL A 196 10.73 -6.96 -1.39
CA VAL A 196 10.15 -5.69 -1.88
C VAL A 196 9.08 -5.19 -0.91
N TYR A 197 8.22 -6.10 -0.44
CA TYR A 197 7.18 -5.77 0.53
C TYR A 197 7.79 -5.26 1.84
N LEU A 198 8.77 -5.98 2.39
CA LEU A 198 9.46 -5.58 3.62
C LEU A 198 10.15 -4.22 3.47
N ASN A 199 10.90 -3.99 2.40
CA ASN A 199 11.55 -2.70 2.13
C ASN A 199 10.53 -1.54 2.07
N ASN A 200 9.38 -1.75 1.44
CA ASN A 200 8.32 -0.73 1.38
C ASN A 200 7.73 -0.45 2.76
N ARG A 201 7.48 -1.49 3.58
CA ARG A 201 7.00 -1.32 4.96
C ARG A 201 7.99 -0.60 5.86
N ILE A 202 9.28 -0.93 5.75
CA ILE A 202 10.36 -0.24 6.48
C ILE A 202 10.38 1.25 6.11
N LYS A 203 10.26 1.58 4.81
CA LYS A 203 10.19 2.98 4.35
C LYS A 203 8.96 3.72 4.86
N GLU A 204 7.80 3.07 4.90
CA GLU A 204 6.58 3.64 5.49
C GLU A 204 6.79 3.98 6.97
N CYS A 205 7.37 3.06 7.74
CA CYS A 205 7.72 3.28 9.16
C CYS A 205 8.70 4.45 9.31
N GLN A 206 9.81 4.46 8.55
CA GLN A 206 10.78 5.56 8.57
C GLN A 206 10.14 6.91 8.24
N LYS A 207 9.22 6.96 7.27
CA LYS A 207 8.48 8.17 6.94
C LYS A 207 7.59 8.63 8.10
N SER A 208 6.90 7.70 8.75
CA SER A 208 6.07 7.96 9.93
C SER A 208 6.91 8.51 11.08
N MET A 209 8.02 7.85 11.43
CA MET A 209 8.96 8.28 12.47
C MET A 209 9.51 9.68 12.20
N ASN A 210 9.90 9.97 10.96
CA ASN A 210 10.36 11.31 10.59
C ASN A 210 9.29 12.39 10.78
N GLN A 211 8.01 12.07 10.54
CA GLN A 211 6.92 13.00 10.80
C GLN A 211 6.67 13.19 12.30
N LEU A 212 6.69 12.10 13.08
CA LEU A 212 6.53 12.16 14.53
C LEU A 212 7.66 12.97 15.19
N ASN A 213 8.91 12.75 14.78
CA ASN A 213 10.05 13.53 15.26
C ASN A 213 9.91 15.03 14.95
N LYS A 214 9.45 15.39 13.74
CA LYS A 214 9.17 16.80 13.40
C LYS A 214 8.08 17.40 14.29
N ASN A 215 7.05 16.62 14.62
CA ASN A 215 6.00 17.09 15.52
C ASN A 215 6.55 17.31 16.94
N ILE A 216 7.38 16.39 17.45
CA ILE A 216 8.02 16.52 18.76
C ILE A 216 8.85 17.80 18.83
N VAL A 217 9.72 18.05 17.84
CA VAL A 217 10.53 19.28 17.76
C VAL A 217 9.63 20.52 17.77
N SER A 218 8.54 20.51 17.01
CA SER A 218 7.59 21.63 16.99
C SER A 218 6.90 21.84 18.35
N TYR A 219 6.58 20.78 19.08
CA TYR A 219 5.99 20.88 20.42
C TYR A 219 7.00 21.38 21.45
N GLU A 220 8.26 20.95 21.37
CA GLU A 220 9.36 21.46 22.19
C GLU A 220 9.59 22.96 21.94
N GLU A 221 9.57 23.41 20.68
CA GLU A 221 9.64 24.83 20.34
C GLU A 221 8.52 25.63 21.00
N ILE A 222 7.27 25.13 20.97
CA ILE A 222 6.13 25.76 21.66
C ILE A 222 6.37 25.84 23.17
N LEU A 223 6.86 24.77 23.82
CA LEU A 223 7.17 24.78 25.24
C LEU A 223 8.23 25.83 25.58
N THR A 224 9.33 25.86 24.83
CA THR A 224 10.39 26.84 25.07
C THR A 224 9.91 28.28 24.87
N GLY A 225 8.98 28.53 23.94
CA GLY A 225 8.35 29.84 23.76
C GLY A 225 7.51 30.24 24.96
N ILE A 226 6.68 29.31 25.48
CA ILE A 226 5.88 29.54 26.69
C ILE A 226 6.77 29.84 27.90
N GLU A 227 7.85 29.07 28.09
CA GLU A 227 8.81 29.26 29.19
C GLU A 227 9.53 30.62 29.11
N LYS A 228 9.76 31.13 27.90
CA LYS A 228 10.31 32.47 27.64
C LYS A 228 9.29 33.60 27.83
N GLY A 229 8.03 33.27 28.13
CA GLY A 229 6.95 34.25 28.35
C GLY A 229 6.20 34.67 27.09
N GLU A 230 6.33 33.93 25.98
CA GLU A 230 5.55 34.18 24.77
C GLU A 230 4.07 33.79 24.98
N SER A 231 3.15 34.63 24.50
CA SER A 231 1.72 34.36 24.58
C SER A 231 1.35 33.16 23.68
N SER A 232 1.01 32.03 24.28
CA SER A 232 0.54 30.85 23.57
C SER A 232 -0.95 30.60 23.82
N LYS A 233 -1.61 29.97 22.84
CA LYS A 233 -2.99 29.50 22.98
C LYS A 233 -3.11 28.24 23.85
N TYR A 234 -2.00 27.53 24.06
CA TYR A 234 -1.97 26.21 24.68
C TYR A 234 -1.28 26.26 26.04
N THR A 235 -1.74 25.41 26.97
CA THR A 235 -1.10 25.28 28.28
C THR A 235 0.09 24.31 28.23
N ILE A 236 1.04 24.45 29.16
CA ILE A 236 2.20 23.55 29.28
C ILE A 236 1.74 22.09 29.41
N GLU A 237 0.74 21.83 30.23
CA GLU A 237 0.16 20.48 30.41
C GLU A 237 -0.39 19.89 29.11
N GLN A 238 -1.05 20.70 28.28
CA GLN A 238 -1.57 20.24 26.99
C GLN A 238 -0.46 19.84 26.04
N VAL A 239 0.59 20.66 25.93
CA VAL A 239 1.71 20.41 25.02
C VAL A 239 2.53 19.21 25.50
N ASN A 240 2.78 19.09 26.81
CA ASN A 240 3.41 17.90 27.41
C ASN A 240 2.59 16.62 27.13
N GLY A 241 1.26 16.71 27.20
CA GLY A 241 0.37 15.61 26.82
C GLY A 241 0.55 15.18 25.35
N TRP A 242 0.70 16.14 24.44
CA TRP A 242 0.94 15.84 23.02
C TRP A 242 2.32 15.22 22.78
N ILE A 243 3.36 15.69 23.48
CA ILE A 243 4.70 15.11 23.40
C ILE A 243 4.66 13.65 23.86
N ASN A 244 4.09 13.38 25.04
CA ASN A 244 3.98 12.02 25.58
C ASN A 244 3.20 11.10 24.63
N GLU A 245 2.06 11.54 24.10
CA GLU A 245 1.30 10.75 23.13
C GLU A 245 2.07 10.52 21.82
N THR A 246 2.88 11.47 21.39
CA THR A 246 3.68 11.35 20.16
C THR A 246 4.88 10.43 20.37
N LEU A 247 5.50 10.46 21.55
CA LEU A 247 6.55 9.52 21.96
C LEU A 247 6.02 8.09 22.04
N ASP A 248 4.86 7.87 22.68
CA ASP A 248 4.19 6.57 22.71
C ASP A 248 3.99 6.01 21.28
N ARG A 249 3.59 6.85 20.32
CA ARG A 249 3.42 6.47 18.91
C ARG A 249 4.74 6.20 18.20
N LEU A 250 5.79 6.95 18.54
CA LEU A 250 7.12 6.76 17.98
C LEU A 250 7.68 5.39 18.37
N GLU A 251 7.53 5.00 19.64
CA GLU A 251 7.92 3.66 20.13
C GLU A 251 7.22 2.55 19.34
N VAL A 252 5.92 2.70 19.07
CA VAL A 252 5.17 1.72 18.25
C VAL A 252 5.72 1.60 16.83
N GLU A 253 6.07 2.71 16.18
CA GLU A 253 6.64 2.65 14.83
C GLU A 253 8.08 2.11 14.82
N ILE A 254 8.85 2.33 15.90
CA ILE A 254 10.18 1.73 16.08
C ILE A 254 10.07 0.21 16.20
N ASP A 255 9.21 -0.29 17.08
CA ASP A 255 8.98 -1.72 17.28
C ASP A 255 8.50 -2.40 15.99
N LYS A 256 7.58 -1.75 15.27
CA LYS A 256 7.13 -2.21 13.96
C LYS A 256 8.24 -2.21 12.90
N GLN A 257 9.11 -1.21 12.89
CA GLN A 257 10.28 -1.21 12.00
C GLN A 257 11.23 -2.36 12.34
N ALA A 258 11.53 -2.57 13.63
CA ALA A 258 12.39 -3.65 14.10
C ALA A 258 11.85 -5.02 13.68
N TYR A 259 10.54 -5.23 13.81
CA TYR A 259 9.88 -6.44 13.32
C TYR A 259 10.16 -6.69 11.84
N TYR A 260 9.90 -5.72 10.96
CA TYR A 260 10.13 -5.92 9.52
C TYR A 260 11.62 -6.04 9.16
N GLN A 261 12.50 -5.38 9.92
CA GLN A 261 13.94 -5.48 9.72
C GLN A 261 14.45 -6.89 10.07
N ASN A 262 13.97 -7.50 11.15
CA ASN A 262 14.34 -8.87 11.53
C ASN A 262 14.02 -9.86 10.39
N TYR A 263 12.81 -9.81 9.82
CA TYR A 263 12.46 -10.64 8.66
C TYR A 263 13.34 -10.33 7.43
N MET A 264 13.70 -9.06 7.22
CA MET A 264 14.55 -8.68 6.09
C MET A 264 15.97 -9.24 6.26
N ASP A 265 16.49 -9.24 7.49
CA ASP A 265 17.80 -9.75 7.84
C ASP A 265 17.84 -11.28 7.75
N GLU A 266 16.78 -11.97 8.17
CA GLU A 266 16.60 -13.42 7.96
C GLU A 266 16.64 -13.82 6.48
N LEU A 267 16.12 -12.97 5.60
CA LEU A 267 16.20 -13.16 4.14
C LEU A 267 17.58 -12.78 3.55
N GLY A 268 18.57 -12.44 4.39
CA GLY A 268 19.91 -12.04 4.00
C GLY A 268 20.00 -10.59 3.50
N GLY A 269 19.04 -9.74 3.86
CA GLY A 269 19.05 -8.32 3.53
C GLY A 269 18.89 -8.01 2.02
N ILE A 270 19.19 -6.75 1.66
CA ILE A 270 19.20 -6.31 0.26
C ILE A 270 20.55 -6.70 -0.36
N THR A 271 20.50 -7.63 -1.31
CA THR A 271 21.69 -8.17 -1.98
C THR A 271 22.44 -7.15 -2.83
N TYR A 272 21.72 -6.14 -3.35
CA TYR A 272 22.25 -5.17 -4.30
C TYR A 272 22.35 -3.77 -3.68
N SER A 273 23.40 -3.06 -4.04
CA SER A 273 23.67 -1.69 -3.61
C SER A 273 24.34 -0.91 -4.74
N LYS A 274 24.57 0.38 -4.51
CA LYS A 274 25.32 1.23 -5.43
C LYS A 274 26.73 0.70 -5.73
N ASP A 275 27.34 -0.01 -4.79
CA ASP A 275 28.72 -0.49 -4.93
C ASP A 275 28.81 -1.72 -5.85
N ASN A 276 27.75 -2.55 -5.84
CA ASN A 276 27.72 -3.81 -6.58
C ASN A 276 27.02 -3.71 -7.95
N ILE A 277 26.27 -2.62 -8.18
CA ILE A 277 25.48 -2.40 -9.39
C ILE A 277 26.05 -1.22 -10.18
N LYS A 278 26.40 -1.47 -11.44
CA LYS A 278 27.01 -0.47 -12.32
C LYS A 278 26.13 -0.13 -13.53
N PRO A 279 26.25 1.09 -14.09
CA PRO A 279 25.68 1.43 -15.38
C PRO A 279 26.08 0.44 -16.48
N GLY A 280 25.12 0.06 -17.31
CA GLY A 280 25.27 -0.91 -18.40
C GLY A 280 24.77 -2.32 -18.07
N TYR A 281 24.72 -2.72 -16.80
CA TYR A 281 24.28 -4.06 -16.41
C TYR A 281 22.84 -4.33 -16.85
N ILE A 282 22.55 -5.58 -17.23
CA ILE A 282 21.20 -6.05 -17.53
C ILE A 282 20.71 -6.86 -16.34
N VAL A 283 19.61 -6.39 -15.74
CA VAL A 283 18.98 -6.98 -14.55
C VAL A 283 17.56 -7.40 -14.83
N GLN A 284 17.09 -8.38 -14.05
CA GLN A 284 15.70 -8.79 -14.04
C GLN A 284 14.93 -8.06 -12.95
N ILE A 285 13.90 -7.31 -13.35
CA ILE A 285 12.97 -6.62 -12.44
C ILE A 285 11.55 -6.97 -12.86
N ARG A 286 10.76 -7.55 -11.94
CA ARG A 286 9.36 -7.96 -12.17
C ARG A 286 9.19 -8.81 -13.43
N GLY A 287 10.11 -9.75 -13.66
CA GLY A 287 10.09 -10.62 -14.85
C GLY A 287 10.49 -9.95 -16.17
N ARG A 288 10.94 -8.69 -16.16
CA ARG A 288 11.40 -7.96 -17.35
C ARG A 288 12.91 -7.73 -17.32
N HIS A 289 13.52 -7.72 -18.50
CA HIS A 289 14.95 -7.41 -18.65
C HIS A 289 15.13 -5.90 -18.82
N CYS A 290 15.98 -5.33 -17.98
CA CYS A 290 16.18 -3.90 -17.88
C CYS A 290 17.67 -3.57 -17.83
N GLN A 291 18.09 -2.56 -18.59
CA GLN A 291 19.45 -2.05 -18.57
C GLN A 291 19.59 -0.94 -17.53
N ILE A 292 20.65 -0.97 -16.74
CA ILE A 292 20.92 0.05 -15.72
C ILE A 292 21.54 1.27 -16.37
N ILE A 293 20.91 2.43 -16.17
CA ILE A 293 21.40 3.72 -16.66
C ILE A 293 22.24 4.39 -15.57
N LYS A 294 21.72 4.42 -14.33
CA LYS A 294 22.35 5.13 -13.23
C LYS A 294 22.08 4.44 -11.90
N ALA A 295 23.13 4.25 -11.10
CA ALA A 295 23.06 3.77 -9.73
C ALA A 295 23.06 4.96 -8.75
N ASN A 296 21.94 5.21 -8.08
CA ASN A 296 21.84 6.18 -6.98
C ASN A 296 22.06 5.46 -5.64
N ILE A 297 22.14 6.20 -4.53
CA ILE A 297 22.42 5.61 -3.21
C ILE A 297 21.35 4.60 -2.79
N LYS A 298 20.06 4.91 -3.01
CA LYS A 298 18.93 4.06 -2.61
C LYS A 298 18.16 3.42 -3.77
N THR A 299 18.32 3.97 -4.97
CA THR A 299 17.52 3.60 -6.15
C THR A 299 18.39 3.41 -7.38
N VAL A 300 17.85 2.75 -8.39
CA VAL A 300 18.44 2.62 -9.73
C VAL A 300 17.50 3.21 -10.77
N ASP A 301 18.07 3.99 -11.69
CA ASP A 301 17.38 4.39 -12.91
C ASP A 301 17.71 3.36 -13.99
N ILE A 302 16.67 2.79 -14.59
CA ILE A 302 16.78 1.69 -15.55
C ILE A 302 16.02 2.00 -16.84
N LYS A 303 16.45 1.37 -17.93
CA LYS A 303 15.76 1.36 -19.21
C LYS A 303 15.20 -0.03 -19.48
N SER A 304 13.90 -0.13 -19.66
CA SER A 304 13.26 -1.37 -20.10
C SER A 304 13.71 -1.72 -21.51
N ILE A 305 14.19 -2.94 -21.74
CA ILE A 305 14.61 -3.38 -23.09
C ILE A 305 13.41 -3.53 -24.01
N SER A 306 12.25 -3.97 -23.48
CA SER A 306 11.06 -4.21 -24.30
C SER A 306 10.31 -2.93 -24.69
N THR A 307 10.25 -1.93 -23.81
CA THR A 307 9.47 -0.72 -24.03
C THR A 307 10.31 0.53 -24.27
N GLY A 308 11.63 0.48 -24.02
CA GLY A 308 12.52 1.63 -24.09
C GLY A 308 12.30 2.69 -23.00
N MET A 309 11.28 2.52 -22.15
CA MET A 309 10.94 3.47 -21.08
C MET A 309 11.99 3.49 -19.99
N VAL A 310 12.23 4.68 -19.43
CA VAL A 310 13.09 4.87 -18.27
C VAL A 310 12.24 4.90 -17.01
N LEU A 311 12.60 4.07 -16.04
CA LEU A 311 11.90 3.91 -14.78
C LEU A 311 12.89 3.93 -13.61
N ARG A 312 12.40 4.25 -12.43
CA ARG A 312 13.18 4.26 -11.18
C ARG A 312 12.66 3.19 -10.24
N TYR A 313 13.56 2.34 -9.76
CA TYR A 313 13.23 1.26 -8.83
C TYR A 313 14.20 1.23 -7.65
N ASP A 314 13.79 0.59 -6.57
CA ASP A 314 14.68 0.29 -5.45
C ASP A 314 15.57 -0.92 -5.74
N TYR A 315 16.73 -0.98 -5.07
CA TYR A 315 17.60 -2.15 -5.17
C TYR A 315 16.94 -3.46 -4.75
N ALA A 316 15.98 -3.40 -3.81
CA ALA A 316 15.21 -4.56 -3.36
C ALA A 316 14.35 -5.19 -4.47
N GLU A 317 14.06 -4.45 -5.56
CA GLU A 317 13.28 -4.96 -6.70
C GLU A 317 14.11 -5.71 -7.74
N ILE A 318 15.44 -5.68 -7.63
CA ILE A 318 16.33 -6.45 -8.50
C ILE A 318 16.28 -7.92 -8.07
N GLN A 319 15.79 -8.78 -8.97
CA GLN A 319 15.67 -10.21 -8.73
C GLN A 319 17.00 -10.93 -9.01
N SER A 320 17.66 -10.57 -10.11
CA SER A 320 18.92 -11.18 -10.55
C SER A 320 19.66 -10.28 -11.53
N ILE A 321 20.96 -10.51 -11.68
CA ILE A 321 21.78 -9.93 -12.75
C ILE A 321 21.86 -10.96 -13.87
N ILE A 322 21.43 -10.58 -15.08
CA ILE A 322 21.48 -11.44 -16.28
C ILE A 322 22.80 -11.23 -17.02
N LYS A 323 23.24 -9.98 -17.13
CA LYS A 323 24.49 -9.61 -17.82
C LYS A 323 25.22 -8.49 -17.09
N ALA A 324 26.47 -8.72 -16.71
CA ALA A 324 27.31 -7.76 -15.99
C ALA A 324 28.32 -7.08 -16.92
N GLU A 325 27.84 -6.45 -17.99
CA GLU A 325 28.68 -5.64 -18.87
C GLU A 325 28.58 -4.16 -18.48
N GLU A 326 29.68 -3.60 -17.99
CA GLU A 326 29.75 -2.19 -17.64
C GLU A 326 29.83 -1.34 -18.91
N ILE A 327 28.83 -0.48 -19.12
CA ILE A 327 28.84 0.51 -20.18
C ILE A 327 29.07 1.85 -19.51
N LYS A 328 30.28 2.38 -19.64
CA LYS A 328 30.61 3.70 -19.12
C LYS A 328 29.77 4.74 -19.87
N PRO A 329 28.95 5.55 -19.17
CA PRO A 329 28.25 6.65 -19.82
C PRO A 329 29.28 7.65 -20.34
N LYS A 330 29.03 8.22 -21.53
CA LYS A 330 29.88 9.27 -22.11
C LYS A 330 29.87 10.44 -21.15
N GLN A 331 31.06 10.90 -20.75
CA GLN A 331 31.16 12.02 -19.82
C GLN A 331 31.08 13.35 -20.56
N GLU A 332 30.53 14.39 -19.93
CA GLU A 332 30.54 15.76 -20.49
C GLU A 332 31.96 16.33 -20.69
N THR A 333 32.97 15.67 -20.11
CA THR A 333 34.39 15.98 -20.28
C THR A 333 34.99 15.39 -21.55
N GLU A 334 34.31 14.44 -22.20
CA GLU A 334 34.71 13.92 -23.51
C GLU A 334 34.44 14.95 -24.60
N GLN A 335 35.26 14.97 -25.64
CA GLN A 335 35.09 15.90 -26.75
C GLN A 335 33.77 15.63 -27.47
N HIS A 336 32.95 16.67 -27.63
CA HIS A 336 31.67 16.54 -28.32
C HIS A 336 31.86 16.29 -29.83
N PRO A 337 30.96 15.57 -30.52
CA PRO A 337 31.15 15.14 -31.91
C PRO A 337 30.78 16.21 -32.96
N TYR A 338 30.48 17.44 -32.54
CA TYR A 338 30.02 18.52 -33.42
C TYR A 338 31.18 19.29 -34.07
N ASN A 339 31.07 19.55 -35.36
CA ASN A 339 32.09 20.26 -36.16
C ASN A 339 31.59 21.62 -36.66
N VAL A 340 32.53 22.53 -36.93
CA VAL A 340 32.23 23.83 -37.56
C VAL A 340 31.59 23.60 -38.94
N GLY A 341 30.55 24.38 -39.25
CA GLY A 341 29.80 24.30 -40.50
C GLY A 341 28.60 23.35 -40.46
N GLU A 342 28.49 22.47 -39.47
CA GLU A 342 27.33 21.59 -39.32
C GLU A 342 26.06 22.38 -38.97
N ILE A 343 24.90 21.84 -39.38
CA ILE A 343 23.59 22.45 -39.14
C ILE A 343 22.83 21.64 -38.11
N LEU A 344 22.28 22.34 -37.13
CA LEU A 344 21.41 21.81 -36.09
C LEU A 344 20.00 22.39 -36.27
N VAL A 345 18.98 21.53 -36.32
CA VAL A 345 17.59 21.92 -36.58
C VAL A 345 16.69 21.63 -35.39
N ALA A 346 15.76 22.55 -35.15
CA ALA A 346 14.65 22.35 -34.23
C ALA A 346 13.43 21.92 -35.04
N CYS A 347 12.95 20.71 -34.77
CA CYS A 347 11.77 20.16 -35.43
C CYS A 347 10.54 20.31 -34.52
N ARG A 348 9.36 20.47 -35.14
CA ARG A 348 8.08 20.45 -34.41
C ARG A 348 7.71 19.01 -34.04
N PRO A 349 7.25 18.74 -32.81
CA PRO A 349 6.89 17.39 -32.38
C PRO A 349 5.74 16.75 -33.17
N ALA A 350 4.85 17.56 -33.76
CA ALA A 350 3.63 17.06 -34.41
C ALA A 350 3.86 16.49 -35.81
N ASP A 351 4.76 17.11 -36.59
CA ASP A 351 4.94 16.82 -38.03
C ASP A 351 6.41 16.71 -38.44
N ASN A 352 7.35 16.80 -37.49
CA ASN A 352 8.80 16.86 -37.72
C ASN A 352 9.26 17.96 -38.68
N SER A 353 8.41 18.96 -38.94
CA SER A 353 8.80 20.10 -39.79
C SER A 353 9.87 20.93 -39.10
N ILE A 354 10.87 21.35 -39.87
CA ILE A 354 11.95 22.21 -39.39
C ILE A 354 11.39 23.63 -39.25
N TYR A 355 11.32 24.14 -38.02
CA TYR A 355 10.83 25.51 -37.76
C TYR A 355 11.95 26.49 -37.42
N LYS A 356 13.11 26.00 -36.97
CA LYS A 356 14.34 26.78 -36.79
C LYS A 356 15.55 25.94 -37.17
N ALA A 357 16.59 26.60 -37.66
CA ALA A 357 17.87 26.00 -37.97
C ALA A 357 19.01 26.90 -37.52
N TYR A 358 20.12 26.27 -37.14
CA TYR A 358 21.30 26.92 -36.60
C TYR A 358 22.54 26.33 -37.25
N GLN A 359 23.48 27.18 -37.66
CA GLN A 359 24.78 26.74 -38.16
C GLN A 359 25.84 26.91 -37.07
N ILE A 360 26.72 25.93 -36.92
CA ILE A 360 27.85 25.98 -36.00
C ILE A 360 28.96 26.84 -36.61
N ILE A 361 29.29 27.95 -35.97
CA ILE A 361 30.31 28.91 -36.44
C ILE A 361 31.67 28.61 -35.83
N LYS A 362 31.69 28.17 -34.58
CA LYS A 362 32.92 27.90 -33.84
C LYS A 362 32.72 26.75 -32.87
N THR A 363 33.74 25.92 -32.72
CA THR A 363 33.78 24.83 -31.75
C THR A 363 34.99 25.01 -30.84
N THR A 364 34.82 24.62 -29.58
CA THR A 364 35.90 24.38 -28.62
C THR A 364 35.66 23.01 -28.00
N ASP A 365 36.62 22.45 -27.25
CA ASP A 365 36.47 21.11 -26.67
C ASP A 365 35.22 20.94 -25.79
N LYS A 366 34.69 22.04 -25.23
CA LYS A 366 33.57 22.04 -24.28
C LYS A 366 32.31 22.76 -24.77
N THR A 367 32.40 23.61 -25.79
CA THR A 367 31.29 24.49 -26.18
C THR A 367 31.26 24.73 -27.68
N ILE A 368 30.06 24.94 -28.21
CA ILE A 368 29.83 25.35 -29.59
C ILE A 368 29.25 26.77 -29.62
N GLN A 369 29.55 27.53 -30.67
CA GLN A 369 28.84 28.75 -31.00
C GLN A 369 27.96 28.50 -32.22
N ILE A 370 26.67 28.79 -32.06
CA ILE A 370 25.65 28.60 -33.08
C ILE A 370 25.02 29.94 -33.46
N GLN A 371 24.61 30.09 -34.70
CA GLN A 371 23.83 31.25 -35.15
C GLN A 371 22.68 30.80 -36.04
N GLN A 372 21.55 31.48 -35.90
CA GLN A 372 20.33 31.11 -36.61
C GLN A 372 20.42 31.43 -38.11
N ILE A 373 20.08 30.46 -38.94
CA ILE A 373 20.02 30.58 -40.41
C ILE A 373 18.57 30.57 -40.90
N GLU A 374 18.36 31.04 -42.13
CA GLU A 374 17.05 30.99 -42.77
C GLU A 374 16.66 29.57 -43.18
N VAL A 375 15.36 29.30 -43.07
CA VAL A 375 14.73 28.04 -43.48
C VAL A 375 13.70 28.41 -44.55
N VAL A 376 13.94 27.95 -45.77
CA VAL A 376 13.07 28.21 -46.92
C VAL A 376 12.52 26.86 -47.37
N GLU A 377 11.21 26.75 -47.51
CA GLU A 377 10.52 25.50 -47.90
C GLU A 377 10.90 24.29 -47.02
N GLY A 378 11.11 24.52 -45.72
CA GLY A 378 11.47 23.46 -44.77
C GLY A 378 12.93 22.99 -44.87
N LYS A 379 13.78 23.63 -45.69
CA LYS A 379 15.21 23.33 -45.80
C LYS A 379 16.05 24.48 -45.24
N PRO A 380 17.02 24.20 -44.36
CA PRO A 380 17.95 25.21 -43.88
C PRO A 380 18.93 25.61 -44.98
N ILE A 381 19.15 26.92 -45.15
CA ILE A 381 20.14 27.45 -46.11
C ILE A 381 21.44 27.76 -45.36
N PRO A 382 22.54 27.01 -45.59
CA PRO A 382 23.82 27.28 -44.95
C PRO A 382 24.33 28.70 -45.30
N GLY A 383 24.89 29.42 -44.33
CA GLY A 383 25.51 30.74 -44.53
C GLY A 383 24.54 31.93 -44.64
N GLN A 384 23.23 31.71 -44.80
CA GLN A 384 22.22 32.77 -44.84
C GLN A 384 21.70 33.05 -43.43
N PHE A 385 22.44 33.86 -42.68
CA PHE A 385 22.08 34.24 -41.31
C PHE A 385 20.92 35.24 -41.29
N LYS A 386 20.00 35.07 -40.34
CA LYS A 386 18.90 36.05 -40.17
C LYS A 386 19.45 37.42 -39.77
N ALA A 387 18.89 38.49 -40.35
CA ALA A 387 19.33 39.87 -40.20
C ALA A 387 19.46 40.40 -38.75
N ASN A 388 18.82 39.75 -37.77
CA ASN A 388 18.89 40.10 -36.34
C ASN A 388 19.44 38.96 -35.45
N SER A 389 20.01 37.91 -36.03
CA SER A 389 20.56 36.78 -35.27
C SER A 389 21.95 37.13 -34.72
N LYS A 390 22.15 36.94 -33.41
CA LYS A 390 23.48 37.04 -32.77
C LYS A 390 24.02 35.63 -32.52
N PRO A 391 25.36 35.43 -32.55
CA PRO A 391 25.95 34.15 -32.17
C PRO A 391 25.66 33.82 -30.70
N GLU A 392 25.18 32.61 -30.45
CA GLU A 392 24.91 32.09 -29.10
C GLU A 392 25.92 31.01 -28.76
N ARG A 393 26.49 31.06 -27.55
CA ARG A 393 27.34 30.00 -27.03
C ARG A 393 26.49 28.95 -26.33
N LYS A 394 26.59 27.69 -26.76
CA LYS A 394 25.90 26.55 -26.16
C LYS A 394 26.89 25.51 -25.68
N LYS A 395 26.56 24.85 -24.56
CA LYS A 395 27.29 23.70 -24.04
C LYS A 395 26.53 22.44 -24.44
N PRO A 396 27.07 21.59 -25.33
CA PRO A 396 26.50 20.27 -25.59
C PRO A 396 26.45 19.46 -24.29
N ILE A 397 25.37 18.71 -24.09
CA ILE A 397 25.18 17.86 -22.91
C ILE A 397 24.91 16.42 -23.33
N VAL A 398 25.44 15.47 -22.57
CA VAL A 398 25.13 14.04 -22.77
C VAL A 398 23.82 13.74 -22.06
N ARG A 399 22.81 13.32 -22.80
CA ARG A 399 21.53 12.91 -22.20
C ARG A 399 21.74 11.64 -21.39
N SER A 400 21.40 11.70 -20.11
CA SER A 400 21.50 10.57 -19.18
C SER A 400 20.78 9.32 -19.69
N TYR A 401 19.64 9.47 -20.37
CA TYR A 401 18.77 8.36 -20.77
C TYR A 401 19.13 7.69 -22.09
N THR A 402 19.72 8.43 -23.03
CA THR A 402 20.10 7.91 -24.35
C THR A 402 21.61 7.76 -24.52
N ASN A 403 22.40 8.30 -23.59
CA ASN A 403 23.86 8.38 -23.67
C ASN A 403 24.36 9.02 -24.99
N GLN A 404 23.57 9.95 -25.52
CA GLN A 404 23.85 10.69 -26.75
C GLN A 404 24.04 12.17 -26.46
N TRP A 405 24.93 12.81 -27.22
CA TRP A 405 25.12 14.25 -27.18
C TRP A 405 23.89 14.97 -27.72
N ALA A 406 23.46 16.02 -27.03
CA ALA A 406 22.36 16.89 -27.42
C ALA A 406 22.75 18.36 -27.22
N VAL A 407 22.14 19.22 -28.02
CA VAL A 407 22.27 20.68 -27.93
C VAL A 407 20.85 21.25 -27.82
N TYR A 408 20.68 22.30 -27.02
CA TYR A 408 19.41 22.97 -26.83
C TYR A 408 19.50 24.43 -27.29
N ASP A 409 18.42 24.94 -27.87
CA ASP A 409 18.30 26.36 -28.21
C ASP A 409 18.05 27.22 -26.96
N SER A 410 17.76 28.51 -27.12
CA SER A 410 17.49 29.43 -25.99
C SER A 410 16.10 29.24 -25.37
N ASN A 411 15.24 28.46 -26.00
CA ASN A 411 13.90 28.13 -25.54
C ASN A 411 13.81 26.68 -25.04
N ASP A 412 14.95 26.08 -24.67
CA ASP A 412 15.09 24.69 -24.25
C ASP A 412 14.57 23.66 -25.27
N TRP A 413 14.54 24.00 -26.56
CA TRP A 413 14.19 23.06 -27.63
C TRP A 413 15.40 22.22 -28.04
N GLN A 414 15.23 20.89 -28.10
CA GLN A 414 16.31 20.00 -28.52
C GLN A 414 16.61 20.20 -30.01
N LEU A 415 17.88 20.43 -30.32
CA LEU A 415 18.39 20.53 -31.68
C LEU A 415 18.91 19.18 -32.15
N THR A 416 18.56 18.79 -33.37
CA THR A 416 19.00 17.55 -34.02
C THR A 416 19.93 17.88 -35.18
N LYS A 417 20.91 17.01 -35.45
CA LYS A 417 21.83 17.21 -36.57
C LYS A 417 21.05 17.06 -37.88
N TYR A 418 21.12 18.09 -38.74
CA TYR A 418 20.51 18.04 -40.06
C TYR A 418 21.37 17.18 -40.99
N ILE A 419 20.76 16.17 -41.58
CA ILE A 419 21.37 15.32 -42.61
C ILE A 419 20.45 15.41 -43.82
N ALA A 420 20.96 15.95 -44.93
CA ALA A 420 20.18 16.31 -46.13
C ALA A 420 19.37 15.15 -46.74
N ASN A 421 19.66 13.89 -46.38
CA ASN A 421 19.04 12.67 -46.89
C ASN A 421 18.29 11.82 -45.83
N GLU A 422 18.19 12.25 -44.57
CA GLU A 422 17.64 11.42 -43.46
C GLU A 422 16.31 11.95 -42.86
N VAL A 423 15.66 12.93 -43.49
CA VAL A 423 14.46 13.61 -42.97
C VAL A 423 13.29 12.66 -42.68
N GLU A 424 13.30 11.42 -43.19
CA GLU A 424 12.25 10.43 -42.92
C GLU A 424 12.38 9.65 -41.60
N LYS A 425 13.52 9.66 -40.90
CA LYS A 425 13.67 8.80 -39.70
C LYS A 425 14.50 9.43 -38.61
N ARG A 426 13.88 10.28 -37.79
CA ARG A 426 14.12 10.35 -36.33
C ARG A 426 13.35 11.51 -35.72
N CYS A 427 12.38 11.17 -34.87
CA CYS A 427 12.13 11.86 -33.59
C CYS A 427 11.00 11.14 -32.83
N CYS A 428 11.40 10.12 -32.07
CA CYS A 428 10.79 9.66 -30.81
C CYS A 428 11.92 9.06 -29.97
#